data_AF-A0A7S0EEB5-F1
#
_entry.id   AF-A0A7S0EEB5-F1
#
_cell.length_a   1.000
_cell.length_b   1.000
_cell.length_c   1.000
_cell.angle_alpha   90.00
_cell.angle_beta   90.00
_cell.angle_gamma   90.00
#
_symmetry.space_group_name_H-M   'P 1'
#
loop_
_entity.id
_entity.type
_entity.pdbx_description
1 polymer ?
#
loop_
_entity_poly.entity_id
_entity_poly.type
_entity_poly.pdbx_seq_one_letter_code
_entity_poly.pdbx_strand_id
1 'polypeptide(L)'
;TDPAVVAILKQREWVVGVLGEMDPVDDRLAHKTHQQGKCLLGYNTNQGARIDVRLRTHDLSGFLPYPQLIETLLHEMAHNMVGPHDDHFWHLFVQLKVDYLGFHRDLSASGALVAGRSPLAVSGVADQVVDVRSSVLLALEHDKQEGPPSQMQISLLDGYLAATDT
;
A
#
# COMPACT_ATOMS: atom_id res chain seq x y z
N THR A 1 -5.06 -11.09 10.83
CA THR A 1 -4.17 -10.97 9.67
C THR A 1 -4.97 -10.54 8.47
N ASP A 2 -4.45 -9.63 7.64
CA ASP A 2 -5.12 -9.18 6.43
C ASP A 2 -5.05 -10.25 5.33
N PRO A 3 -6.18 -10.74 4.80
CA PRO A 3 -6.17 -11.83 3.84
C PRO A 3 -5.64 -11.41 2.46
N ALA A 4 -5.81 -10.14 2.05
CA ALA A 4 -5.33 -9.65 0.76
C ALA A 4 -3.81 -9.47 0.76
N VAL A 5 -3.23 -8.92 1.83
CA VAL A 5 -1.77 -8.82 1.98
C VAL A 5 -1.13 -10.22 1.92
N VAL A 6 -1.72 -11.19 2.62
CA VAL A 6 -1.23 -12.58 2.59
C VAL A 6 -1.34 -13.19 1.19
N ALA A 7 -2.43 -12.91 0.46
CA ALA A 7 -2.60 -13.40 -0.90
C ALA A 7 -1.53 -12.84 -1.85
N ILE A 8 -1.26 -11.53 -1.79
CA ILE A 8 -0.22 -10.86 -2.58
C ILE A 8 1.16 -11.47 -2.29
N LEU A 9 1.52 -11.62 -1.01
CA LEU A 9 2.81 -12.21 -0.63
C LEU A 9 2.96 -13.64 -1.18
N LYS A 10 1.89 -14.45 -1.15
CA LYS A 10 1.91 -15.80 -1.72
C LYS A 10 2.03 -15.79 -3.24
N GLN A 11 1.22 -14.97 -3.93
CA GLN A 11 1.19 -14.89 -5.39
C GLN A 11 2.53 -14.43 -5.97
N ARG A 12 3.21 -13.52 -5.25
CA ARG A 12 4.50 -12.95 -5.67
C ARG A 12 5.70 -13.68 -5.08
N GLU A 13 5.47 -14.75 -4.32
CA GLU A 13 6.50 -15.52 -3.62
C GLU A 13 7.42 -14.65 -2.73
N TRP A 14 6.85 -13.58 -2.16
CA TRP A 14 7.57 -12.64 -1.31
C TRP A 14 7.54 -13.07 0.15
N VAL A 15 8.67 -12.88 0.83
CA VAL A 15 8.82 -13.11 2.27
C VAL A 15 9.18 -11.80 2.93
N VAL A 16 8.37 -11.38 3.90
CA VAL A 16 8.71 -10.28 4.81
C VAL A 16 9.17 -10.89 6.12
N GLY A 17 10.45 -10.70 6.46
CA GLY A 17 11.06 -11.31 7.64
C GLY A 17 10.49 -10.76 8.95
N VAL A 18 10.41 -9.43 9.04
CA VAL A 18 9.80 -8.73 10.18
C VAL A 18 8.91 -7.60 9.67
N LEU A 19 7.68 -7.53 10.18
CA LEU A 19 6.82 -6.36 10.06
C LEU A 19 6.73 -5.68 11.44
N GLY A 20 7.24 -4.46 11.55
CA GLY A 20 7.37 -3.73 12.80
C GLY A 20 6.69 -2.36 12.81
N GLU A 21 6.54 -1.79 14.01
CA GLU A 21 6.17 -0.38 14.18
C GLU A 21 7.42 0.48 14.04
N MET A 22 7.34 1.51 13.20
CA MET A 22 8.33 2.58 13.12
C MET A 22 8.14 3.53 14.30
N ASP A 23 9.21 3.82 15.06
CA ASP A 23 9.16 4.84 16.10
C ASP A 23 8.96 6.23 15.46
N PRO A 24 7.86 6.93 15.81
CA PRO A 24 7.54 8.23 15.21
C PRO A 24 8.56 9.34 15.51
N VAL A 25 9.41 9.15 16.53
CA VAL A 25 10.40 10.10 17.05
C VAL A 25 11.84 9.63 16.79
N ASP A 26 12.09 8.56 16.01
CA ASP A 26 13.44 8.04 15.85
C ASP A 26 14.44 9.08 15.28
N ASP A 27 15.31 9.60 16.17
CA ASP A 27 16.34 10.59 15.88
C ASP A 27 17.35 10.09 14.82
N ARG A 28 17.49 8.77 14.61
CA ARG A 28 18.37 8.21 13.57
C ARG A 28 17.87 8.52 12.15
N LEU A 29 16.58 8.80 12.02
CA LEU A 29 15.90 9.08 10.76
C LEU A 29 15.71 10.58 10.52
N ALA A 30 15.78 11.43 11.55
CA ALA A 30 15.79 12.89 11.44
C ALA A 30 16.87 13.39 10.46
N HIS A 31 18.06 12.75 10.48
CA HIS A 31 19.17 13.12 9.59
C HIS A 31 19.00 12.67 8.12
N LYS A 32 18.19 11.64 7.83
CA LYS A 32 17.82 11.26 6.44
C LYS A 32 16.65 12.08 5.90
N THR A 33 15.80 12.62 6.78
CA THR A 33 14.54 13.30 6.45
C THR A 33 14.69 14.80 6.20
N HIS A 34 15.70 15.46 6.77
CA HIS A 34 15.92 16.90 6.53
C HIS A 34 16.21 17.29 5.07
N GLN A 35 16.59 16.36 4.18
CA GLN A 35 16.83 16.67 2.77
C GLN A 35 15.57 16.74 1.91
N GLN A 36 14.40 16.24 2.36
CA GLN A 36 13.20 16.19 1.51
C GLN A 36 11.91 16.75 2.12
N GLY A 37 11.90 17.26 3.34
CA GLY A 37 10.69 17.89 3.93
C GLY A 37 9.46 16.98 4.07
N LYS A 38 9.57 15.70 3.70
CA LYS A 38 8.51 14.68 3.76
C LYS A 38 8.59 13.93 5.09
N CYS A 39 7.45 13.75 5.75
CA CYS A 39 7.35 12.89 6.93
C CYS A 39 7.39 11.42 6.48
N LEU A 40 8.40 10.68 6.92
CA LEU A 40 8.52 9.25 6.60
C LEU A 40 7.44 8.44 7.32
N LEU A 41 6.62 7.71 6.54
CA LEU A 41 5.52 6.89 7.03
C LEU A 41 5.89 5.40 7.13
N GLY A 42 6.92 4.94 6.41
CA GLY A 42 7.42 3.58 6.49
C GLY A 42 8.83 3.47 5.91
N TYR A 43 9.45 2.30 6.06
CA TYR A 43 10.67 1.96 5.31
C TYR A 43 10.86 0.44 5.19
N ASN A 44 11.41 0.05 4.05
CA ASN A 44 11.84 -1.31 3.76
C ASN A 44 13.37 -1.44 3.88
N THR A 45 13.83 -2.38 4.72
CA THR A 45 15.24 -2.74 4.87
C THR A 45 15.54 -4.04 4.14
N ASN A 46 16.54 -4.00 3.24
CA ASN A 46 17.06 -5.16 2.51
C ASN A 46 15.95 -5.98 1.81
N GLN A 47 15.12 -5.31 1.01
CA GLN A 47 14.15 -5.95 0.12
C GLN A 47 13.22 -6.95 0.83
N GLY A 48 12.66 -6.55 1.98
CA GLY A 48 11.69 -7.33 2.74
C GLY A 48 12.28 -8.04 3.97
N ALA A 49 13.58 -7.93 4.24
CA ALA A 49 14.12 -8.48 5.49
C ALA A 49 13.42 -7.88 6.72
N ARG A 50 13.14 -6.57 6.68
CA ARG A 50 12.30 -5.87 7.66
C ARG A 50 11.55 -4.72 7.01
N ILE A 51 10.25 -4.63 7.26
CA ILE A 51 9.41 -3.49 6.90
C ILE A 51 8.90 -2.87 8.20
N ASP A 52 9.08 -1.57 8.36
CA ASP A 52 8.52 -0.82 9.47
C ASP A 52 7.51 0.21 8.95
N VAL A 53 6.35 0.28 9.60
CA VAL A 53 5.28 1.23 9.26
C VAL A 53 4.96 2.07 10.49
N ARG A 54 4.82 3.39 10.29
CA ARG A 54 4.38 4.32 11.33
C ARG A 54 2.91 4.05 11.62
N LEU A 55 2.60 3.60 12.82
CA LEU A 55 1.21 3.34 13.21
C LEU A 55 0.51 4.57 13.79
N ARG A 56 1.28 5.55 14.30
CA ARG A 56 0.77 6.66 15.10
C ARG A 56 0.74 7.98 14.35
N THR A 57 -0.18 8.85 14.75
CA THR A 57 -0.21 10.26 14.33
C THR A 57 1.04 10.99 14.79
N HIS A 58 1.39 12.10 14.13
CA HIS A 58 2.59 12.87 14.43
C HIS A 58 2.62 13.40 15.88
N ASP A 59 1.47 13.78 16.41
CA ASP A 59 1.28 14.25 17.79
C ASP A 59 1.15 13.10 18.82
N LEU A 60 1.27 11.85 18.37
CA LEU A 60 1.12 10.63 19.17
C LEU A 60 -0.24 10.45 19.86
N SER A 61 -1.25 11.26 19.49
CA SER A 61 -2.57 11.25 20.13
C SER A 61 -3.42 10.05 19.71
N GLY A 62 -3.09 9.38 18.60
CA GLY A 62 -3.83 8.23 18.12
C GLY A 62 -3.10 7.41 17.06
N PHE A 63 -3.85 6.51 16.44
CA PHE A 63 -3.39 5.67 15.33
C PHE A 63 -3.87 6.25 13.99
N LEU A 64 -3.06 6.03 12.95
CA LEU A 64 -3.48 6.33 11.59
C LEU A 64 -4.59 5.36 11.16
N PRO A 65 -5.54 5.80 10.31
CA PRO A 65 -6.56 4.93 9.74
C PRO A 65 -5.93 3.74 9.00
N TYR A 66 -6.51 2.55 9.18
CA TYR A 66 -6.00 1.33 8.57
C TYR A 66 -5.79 1.41 7.04
N PRO A 67 -6.68 2.03 6.24
CA PRO A 67 -6.45 2.20 4.81
C PRO A 67 -5.15 2.97 4.47
N GLN A 68 -4.77 3.96 5.29
CA GLN A 68 -3.51 4.68 5.12
C GLN A 68 -2.31 3.80 5.47
N LEU A 69 -2.41 3.01 6.55
CA LEU A 69 -1.36 2.06 6.94
C LEU A 69 -1.11 1.03 5.85
N ILE A 70 -2.17 0.55 5.20
CA ILE A 70 -2.06 -0.40 4.09
C ILE A 70 -1.43 0.25 2.87
N GLU A 71 -1.78 1.48 2.52
CA GLU A 71 -1.12 2.17 1.41
C GLU A 71 0.39 2.29 1.64
N THR A 72 0.81 2.68 2.84
CA THR A 72 2.22 2.68 3.22
C THR A 72 2.83 1.28 3.16
N LEU A 73 2.14 0.25 3.65
CA LEU A 73 2.66 -1.12 3.57
C LEU A 73 2.83 -1.59 2.12
N LEU A 74 1.88 -1.29 1.22
CA LEU A 74 1.98 -1.65 -0.20
C LEU A 74 3.13 -0.90 -0.89
N HIS A 75 3.36 0.37 -0.53
CA HIS A 75 4.53 1.14 -0.94
C HIS A 75 5.82 0.44 -0.52
N GLU A 76 5.94 0.09 0.77
CA GLU A 76 7.13 -0.60 1.26
C GLU A 76 7.28 -2.01 0.64
N MET A 77 6.19 -2.71 0.36
CA MET A 77 6.25 -3.99 -0.35
C MET A 77 6.75 -3.83 -1.79
N ALA A 78 6.46 -2.73 -2.49
CA ALA A 78 7.03 -2.47 -3.81
C ALA A 78 8.57 -2.35 -3.75
N HIS A 79 9.11 -1.84 -2.65
CA HIS A 79 10.55 -1.82 -2.37
C HIS A 79 11.20 -3.21 -2.18
N ASN A 80 10.42 -4.31 -2.12
CA ASN A 80 10.99 -5.66 -2.23
C ASN A 80 11.64 -5.90 -3.61
N MET A 81 11.20 -5.20 -4.66
CA MET A 81 11.68 -5.39 -6.02
C MET A 81 12.33 -4.14 -6.61
N VAL A 82 11.80 -2.95 -6.32
CA VAL A 82 12.23 -1.70 -6.96
C VAL A 82 12.69 -0.71 -5.89
N GLY A 83 13.98 -0.37 -5.91
CA GLY A 83 14.58 0.58 -4.97
C GLY A 83 14.16 2.04 -5.22
N PRO A 84 14.43 2.63 -6.39
CA PRO A 84 14.11 4.03 -6.67
C PRO A 84 12.61 4.24 -6.98
N HIS A 85 12.05 5.41 -6.67
CA HIS A 85 10.67 5.80 -7.03
C HIS A 85 10.55 6.20 -8.51
N ASP A 86 10.97 5.32 -9.41
CA ASP A 86 10.85 5.47 -10.86
C ASP A 86 9.52 4.94 -11.40
N ASP A 87 9.34 4.96 -12.72
CA ASP A 87 8.11 4.46 -13.36
C ASP A 87 7.85 2.97 -13.08
N HIS A 88 8.90 2.14 -12.88
CA HIS A 88 8.74 0.73 -12.54
C HIS A 88 8.19 0.58 -11.12
N PHE A 89 8.67 1.39 -10.17
CA PHE A 89 8.15 1.41 -8.81
C PHE A 89 6.66 1.77 -8.80
N TRP A 90 6.29 2.86 -9.46
CA TRP A 90 4.90 3.31 -9.48
C TRP A 90 3.98 2.33 -10.21
N HIS A 91 4.48 1.68 -11.27
CA HIS A 91 3.75 0.61 -11.92
C HIS A 91 3.48 -0.56 -10.97
N LEU A 92 4.50 -1.00 -10.21
CA LEU A 92 4.36 -2.09 -9.25
C LEU A 92 3.42 -1.70 -8.10
N PHE A 93 3.54 -0.50 -7.54
CA PHE A 93 2.65 0.02 -6.49
C PHE A 93 1.18 -0.01 -6.95
N VAL A 94 0.91 0.47 -8.16
CA VAL A 94 -0.42 0.44 -8.77
C VAL A 94 -0.96 -0.99 -8.86
N GLN A 95 -0.17 -1.94 -9.36
CA GLN A 95 -0.58 -3.34 -9.42
C GLN A 95 -0.94 -3.87 -8.04
N LEU A 96 -0.08 -3.64 -7.04
CA LEU A 96 -0.31 -4.10 -5.67
C LEU A 96 -1.59 -3.53 -5.06
N LYS A 97 -1.90 -2.26 -5.32
CA LYS A 97 -3.14 -1.62 -4.84
C LYS A 97 -4.37 -2.18 -5.55
N VAL A 98 -4.31 -2.42 -6.87
CA VAL A 98 -5.38 -3.08 -7.62
C VAL A 98 -5.61 -4.49 -7.09
N ASP A 99 -4.55 -5.29 -6.94
CA ASP A 99 -4.61 -6.67 -6.42
C ASP A 99 -5.24 -6.69 -5.02
N TYR A 100 -4.84 -5.77 -4.16
CA TYR A 100 -5.36 -5.66 -2.79
C TYR A 100 -6.87 -5.37 -2.77
N LEU A 101 -7.33 -4.40 -3.56
CA LEU A 101 -8.73 -4.01 -3.63
C LEU A 101 -9.59 -5.10 -4.30
N GLY A 102 -9.10 -5.67 -5.41
CA GLY A 102 -9.74 -6.77 -6.11
C GLY A 102 -9.91 -8.00 -5.23
N PHE A 103 -8.88 -8.37 -4.47
CA PHE A 103 -8.97 -9.51 -3.56
C PHE A 103 -10.04 -9.31 -2.47
N HIS A 104 -10.12 -8.12 -1.85
CA HIS A 104 -11.15 -7.84 -0.84
C HIS A 104 -12.56 -7.81 -1.45
N ARG A 105 -12.71 -7.28 -2.68
CA ARG A 105 -13.95 -7.33 -3.47
C ARG A 105 -14.41 -8.77 -3.65
N ASP A 106 -13.54 -9.60 -4.21
CA ASP A 106 -13.86 -10.97 -4.61
C ASP A 106 -14.09 -11.87 -3.40
N LEU A 107 -13.25 -11.74 -2.36
CA LEU A 107 -13.44 -12.47 -1.11
C LEU A 107 -14.75 -12.08 -0.43
N SER A 108 -15.14 -10.80 -0.45
CA SER A 108 -16.43 -10.37 0.10
C SER A 108 -17.60 -10.87 -0.73
N ALA A 109 -17.49 -10.85 -2.06
CA ALA A 109 -18.52 -11.38 -2.96
C ALA A 109 -18.74 -12.89 -2.79
N SER A 110 -17.71 -13.64 -2.39
CA SER A 110 -17.82 -15.07 -2.09
C SER A 110 -18.64 -15.38 -0.83
N GLY A 111 -18.99 -14.37 -0.02
CA GLY A 111 -19.68 -14.53 1.26
C GLY A 111 -18.77 -14.92 2.43
N ALA A 112 -17.44 -14.89 2.23
CA ALA A 112 -16.49 -15.13 3.31
C ALA A 112 -16.62 -14.06 4.42
N LEU A 113 -16.36 -14.47 5.66
CA LEU A 113 -16.40 -13.60 6.83
C LEU A 113 -15.06 -13.63 7.57
N VAL A 114 -14.61 -12.45 8.00
CA VAL A 114 -13.46 -12.26 8.88
C VAL A 114 -13.99 -11.69 10.19
N ALA A 115 -13.85 -12.44 11.29
CA ALA A 115 -14.41 -12.08 12.59
C ALA A 115 -15.92 -11.71 12.54
N GLY A 116 -16.70 -12.44 11.73
CA GLY A 116 -18.16 -12.24 11.61
C GLY A 116 -18.59 -11.04 10.75
N ARG A 117 -17.65 -10.34 10.09
CA ARG A 117 -17.92 -9.22 9.18
C ARG A 117 -17.36 -9.51 7.79
N SER A 118 -17.85 -8.83 6.76
CA SER A 118 -17.26 -8.97 5.42
C SER A 118 -15.83 -8.44 5.39
N PRO A 119 -14.92 -9.01 4.58
CA PRO A 119 -13.55 -8.53 4.41
C PRO A 119 -13.46 -7.03 4.10
N LEU A 120 -14.33 -6.52 3.23
CA LEU A 120 -14.46 -5.09 2.92
C LEU A 120 -14.77 -4.23 4.15
N ALA A 121 -15.66 -4.70 5.04
CA ALA A 121 -16.05 -3.98 6.24
C ALA A 121 -14.95 -3.98 7.32
N VAL A 122 -14.12 -5.02 7.36
CA VAL A 122 -12.98 -5.13 8.30
C VAL A 122 -11.79 -4.30 7.83
N SER A 123 -11.49 -4.31 6.53
CA SER A 123 -10.36 -3.57 5.94
C SER A 123 -10.62 -2.07 5.80
N GLY A 124 -11.88 -1.63 5.84
CA GLY A 124 -12.22 -0.21 5.71
C GLY A 124 -12.03 0.34 4.30
N VAL A 125 -11.98 -0.52 3.28
CA VAL A 125 -11.78 -0.13 1.87
C VAL A 125 -13.03 -0.30 1.01
N ALA A 126 -14.20 -0.47 1.63
CA ALA A 126 -15.48 -0.61 0.94
C ALA A 126 -15.71 0.50 -0.10
N ASP A 127 -15.46 1.75 0.27
CA ASP A 127 -15.62 2.90 -0.64
C ASP A 127 -14.59 2.89 -1.78
N GLN A 128 -13.37 2.41 -1.52
CA GLN A 128 -12.31 2.34 -2.54
C GLN A 128 -12.59 1.28 -3.61
N VAL A 129 -13.33 0.22 -3.26
CA VAL A 129 -13.68 -0.87 -4.18
C VAL A 129 -14.81 -0.48 -5.15
N VAL A 130 -15.62 0.53 -4.81
CA VAL A 130 -16.67 1.03 -5.71
C VAL A 130 -16.09 1.58 -7.01
N ASP A 131 -14.97 2.29 -6.91
CA ASP A 131 -14.21 2.79 -8.06
C ASP A 131 -12.71 2.57 -7.81
N VAL A 132 -12.25 1.36 -8.12
CA VAL A 132 -10.85 0.95 -7.96
C VAL A 132 -9.92 1.87 -8.75
N ARG A 133 -10.32 2.24 -9.97
CA ARG A 133 -9.49 3.08 -10.86
C ARG A 133 -9.23 4.43 -10.23
N SER A 134 -10.28 5.15 -9.85
CA SER A 134 -10.15 6.46 -9.21
C SER A 134 -9.39 6.38 -7.89
N SER A 135 -9.67 5.34 -7.09
CA SER A 135 -8.99 5.13 -5.80
C SER A 135 -7.49 4.91 -5.95
N VAL A 136 -7.06 4.16 -6.96
CA VAL A 136 -5.63 3.91 -7.23
C VAL A 136 -4.94 5.16 -7.75
N LEU A 137 -5.59 5.94 -8.63
CA LEU A 137 -5.04 7.20 -9.12
C LEU A 137 -4.88 8.23 -8.00
N LEU A 138 -5.84 8.31 -7.07
CA LEU A 138 -5.74 9.16 -5.89
C LEU A 138 -4.60 8.73 -4.96
N ALA A 139 -4.43 7.42 -4.74
CA ALA A 139 -3.32 6.91 -3.93
C ALA A 139 -1.97 7.24 -4.57
N LEU A 140 -1.85 7.09 -5.90
CA LEU A 140 -0.66 7.44 -6.66
C LEU A 140 -0.32 8.94 -6.57
N GLU A 141 -1.31 9.82 -6.69
CA GLU A 141 -1.13 11.26 -6.56
C GLU A 141 -0.66 11.66 -5.15
N HIS A 142 -1.31 11.09 -4.11
CA HIS A 142 -0.99 11.36 -2.71
C HIS A 142 0.42 10.92 -2.33
N ASP A 143 0.85 9.75 -2.80
CA ASP A 143 2.13 9.15 -2.43
C ASP A 143 3.30 9.80 -3.20
N LYS A 144 3.14 10.04 -4.51
CA LYS A 144 4.19 10.64 -5.32
C LYS A 144 4.51 12.07 -4.88
N GLN A 145 3.47 12.87 -4.59
CA GLN A 145 3.60 14.31 -4.26
C GLN A 145 4.35 15.13 -5.33
N GLU A 146 4.39 14.68 -6.58
CA GLU A 146 5.05 15.36 -7.72
C GLU A 146 4.06 15.78 -8.82
N GLY A 147 2.78 15.95 -8.47
CA GLY A 147 1.70 16.28 -9.39
C GLY A 147 0.91 15.06 -9.87
N PRO A 148 -0.03 15.24 -10.83
CA PRO A 148 -0.96 14.21 -11.23
C PRO A 148 -0.26 13.02 -11.93
N PRO A 149 -0.86 11.83 -11.93
CA PRO A 149 -0.37 10.67 -12.66
C PRO A 149 -0.10 10.96 -14.14
N SER A 150 1.00 10.46 -14.67
CA SER A 150 1.35 10.62 -16.09
C SER A 150 0.41 9.82 -16.99
N GLN A 151 0.30 10.21 -18.27
CA GLN A 151 -0.51 9.46 -19.24
C GLN A 151 -0.07 7.98 -19.38
N MET A 152 1.23 7.72 -19.23
CA MET A 152 1.78 6.36 -19.23
C MET A 152 1.28 5.57 -18.01
N GLN A 153 1.32 6.17 -16.81
CA GLN A 153 0.83 5.52 -15.58
C GLN A 153 -0.67 5.22 -15.66
N ILE A 154 -1.46 6.16 -16.19
CA ILE A 154 -2.90 5.97 -16.43
C ILE A 154 -3.13 4.81 -17.40
N SER A 155 -2.43 4.80 -18.55
CA SER A 155 -2.58 3.75 -19.54
C SER A 155 -2.17 2.36 -19.02
N LEU A 156 -1.15 2.29 -18.16
CA LEU A 156 -0.71 1.05 -17.52
C LEU A 156 -1.74 0.54 -16.50
N LEU A 157 -2.33 1.45 -15.70
CA LEU A 157 -3.43 1.10 -14.80
C LEU A 157 -4.63 0.55 -15.57
N ASP A 158 -5.06 1.26 -16.63
CA ASP A 158 -6.20 0.86 -17.44
C ASP A 158 -5.98 -0.51 -18.10
N GLY A 159 -4.77 -0.75 -18.61
CA GLY A 159 -4.37 -2.05 -19.15
C GLY A 159 -4.36 -3.16 -18.11
N TYR A 160 -3.90 -2.88 -16.89
CA TYR A 160 -3.87 -3.85 -15.80
C TYR A 160 -5.29 -4.21 -15.32
N LEU A 161 -6.15 -3.21 -15.10
CA LEU A 161 -7.55 -3.41 -14.72
C LEU A 161 -8.30 -4.28 -15.74
N ALA A 162 -8.13 -3.98 -17.04
CA ALA A 162 -8.74 -4.76 -18.11
C ALA A 162 -8.27 -6.23 -18.13
N ALA A 163 -7.04 -6.52 -17.69
CA ALA A 163 -6.52 -7.88 -17.59
C ALA A 163 -6.97 -8.63 -16.33
N THR A 164 -7.39 -7.91 -15.28
CA THR A 164 -7.85 -8.49 -14.00
C THR A 164 -9.37 -8.66 -13.89
N ASP A 165 -10.16 -8.00 -14.75
CA ASP A 165 -11.63 -8.11 -14.78
C ASP A 165 -12.15 -9.28 -15.67
N THR A 166 -11.24 -10.09 -16.25
CA THR A 166 -11.56 -11.32 -17.01
C THR A 166 -11.43 -12.59 -16.17
#